data_AF-P23042-F1
#
_entry.id   AF-P23042-F1
#
_cell.length_a   1.000
_cell.length_b   1.000
_cell.length_c   1.000
_cell.angle_alpha   90.00
_cell.angle_beta   90.00
_cell.angle_gamma   90.00
#
_symmetry.space_group_name_H-M   'P 1'
#
loop_
_entity.id
_entity.type
_entity.pdbx_description
1 polymer ?
#
loop_
_entity_poly.entity_id
_entity_poly.type
_entity_poly.pdbx_seq_one_letter_code
_entity_poly.pdbx_strand_id
1 'polypeptide(L)'
;MLLLPLLLLAGRFPGGDNEDALQGPTSYHVMQISSFTNSTWTENRGSGWLEDLQIHRWDSETGTAIFLKPWSKGNLSDEEITELVELFRVYFFGLVRELRDHVTEFQMK
;
A
#
# COMPACT_ATOMS: atom_id res chain seq x y z
N MET A 1 -8.60 25.53 -25.23
CA MET A 1 -7.95 26.73 -24.64
C MET A 1 -7.13 26.46 -23.36
N LEU A 2 -6.86 25.19 -22.97
CA LEU A 2 -5.61 24.81 -22.24
C LEU A 2 -5.16 23.35 -22.55
N LEU A 3 -5.93 22.59 -23.34
CA LEU A 3 -5.63 21.23 -23.80
C LEU A 3 -4.72 21.14 -25.04
N LEU A 4 -4.67 22.21 -25.84
CA LEU A 4 -3.91 22.26 -27.09
C LEU A 4 -2.37 22.23 -26.90
N PRO A 5 -1.78 22.87 -25.87
CA PRO A 5 -0.33 22.80 -25.63
C PRO A 5 0.15 21.40 -25.25
N LEU A 6 -0.69 20.59 -24.58
CA LEU A 6 -0.32 19.25 -24.11
C LEU A 6 -0.23 18.25 -25.27
N LEU A 7 -1.13 18.36 -26.25
CA LEU A 7 -1.12 17.54 -27.48
C LEU A 7 0.06 17.87 -28.40
N LEU A 8 0.58 19.10 -28.35
CA LEU A 8 1.75 19.53 -29.14
C LEU A 8 3.09 19.03 -28.57
N LEU A 9 3.15 18.67 -27.28
CA LEU A 9 4.34 18.07 -26.67
C LEU A 9 4.53 16.61 -27.09
N ALA A 10 3.42 15.89 -27.30
CA ALA A 10 3.42 14.51 -27.78
C ALA A 10 3.91 14.37 -29.24
N GLY A 11 3.82 15.43 -30.05
CA GLY A 11 4.26 15.44 -31.46
C GLY A 11 5.71 15.85 -31.70
N ARG A 12 6.46 16.27 -30.66
CA ARG A 12 7.83 16.81 -30.82
C ARG A 12 8.96 15.84 -30.44
N PHE A 13 8.63 14.60 -30.07
CA PHE A 13 9.61 13.54 -29.88
C PHE A 13 9.42 12.43 -30.92
N PRO A 14 9.81 12.61 -32.20
CA PRO A 14 9.97 11.52 -33.14
C PRO A 14 11.42 11.03 -33.04
N GLY A 15 11.69 10.00 -32.23
CA GLY A 15 13.07 9.51 -32.11
C GLY A 15 13.25 8.41 -31.09
N GLY A 16 13.24 7.17 -31.57
CA GLY A 16 13.68 5.98 -30.84
C GLY A 16 12.86 4.77 -31.22
N ASP A 17 13.45 3.89 -32.03
CA ASP A 17 13.08 2.46 -32.12
C ASP A 17 13.01 1.86 -30.70
N ASN A 18 11.83 1.90 -30.07
CA ASN A 18 11.59 1.28 -28.76
C ASN A 18 10.39 0.34 -28.83
N GLU A 19 10.25 -0.35 -29.96
CA GLU A 19 9.66 -1.69 -29.95
C GLU A 19 10.60 -2.53 -29.06
N ASP A 20 10.15 -2.91 -27.86
CA ASP A 20 10.88 -3.70 -26.84
C ASP A 20 11.73 -2.96 -25.77
N ALA A 21 11.49 -1.68 -25.49
CA ALA A 21 11.75 -1.15 -24.14
C ALA A 21 10.58 -1.49 -23.21
N LEU A 22 10.20 -2.76 -23.15
CA LEU A 22 9.26 -3.28 -22.16
C LEU A 22 9.91 -3.10 -20.79
N GLN A 23 9.59 -1.99 -20.15
CA GLN A 23 9.74 -1.81 -18.71
C GLN A 23 9.29 -3.13 -18.07
N GLY A 24 10.17 -3.75 -17.28
CA GLY A 24 9.93 -5.07 -16.68
C GLY A 24 8.56 -5.14 -15.98
N PRO A 25 8.04 -6.34 -15.67
CA PRO A 25 6.70 -6.47 -15.10
C PRO A 25 6.55 -5.52 -13.92
N THR A 26 5.51 -4.68 -13.95
CA THR A 26 5.28 -3.71 -12.88
C THR A 26 5.09 -4.45 -11.56
N SER A 27 5.92 -4.12 -10.59
CA SER A 27 5.91 -4.71 -9.25
C SER A 27 5.02 -3.89 -8.32
N TYR A 28 4.22 -4.58 -7.53
CA TYR A 28 3.47 -3.98 -6.42
C TYR A 28 3.95 -4.61 -5.10
N HIS A 29 4.39 -3.77 -4.18
CA HIS A 29 4.94 -4.18 -2.90
C HIS A 29 4.12 -3.61 -1.75
N VAL A 30 3.76 -4.46 -0.79
CA VAL A 30 3.14 -4.04 0.47
C VAL A 30 4.17 -4.18 1.58
N MET A 31 4.39 -3.11 2.34
CA MET A 31 5.27 -3.10 3.50
C MET A 31 4.45 -2.86 4.76
N GLN A 32 4.72 -3.66 5.77
CA GLN A 32 4.17 -3.52 7.10
C GLN A 32 5.30 -3.24 8.10
N ILE A 33 5.05 -2.34 9.04
CA ILE A 33 5.92 -2.10 10.20
C ILE A 33 5.05 -2.20 11.45
N SER A 34 5.37 -3.14 12.33
CA SER A 34 4.70 -3.30 13.62
C SER A 34 5.67 -2.94 14.74
N SER A 35 5.27 -2.01 15.61
CA SER A 35 6.08 -1.55 16.75
C SER A 35 5.35 -1.85 18.05
N PHE A 36 6.03 -2.53 18.97
CA PHE A 36 5.50 -2.92 20.28
C PHE A 36 6.21 -2.10 21.36
N THR A 37 5.58 -1.02 21.82
CA THR A 37 6.19 -0.13 22.82
C THR A 37 6.17 -0.77 24.21
N ASN A 38 5.10 -1.51 24.53
CA ASN A 38 4.96 -2.28 25.77
C ASN A 38 3.90 -3.38 25.60
N SER A 39 3.48 -4.03 26.69
CA SER A 39 2.52 -5.15 26.67
C SER A 39 1.11 -4.77 26.21
N THR A 40 0.74 -3.49 26.23
CA THR A 40 -0.61 -3.03 25.86
C THR A 40 -0.63 -2.19 24.58
N TRP A 41 0.45 -1.46 24.28
CA TRP A 41 0.53 -0.53 23.16
C TRP A 41 1.29 -1.12 21.97
N THR A 42 0.60 -1.16 20.83
CA THR A 42 1.15 -1.63 19.56
C THR A 42 0.70 -0.71 18.44
N GLU A 43 1.63 -0.34 17.55
CA GLU A 43 1.36 0.46 16.36
C GLU A 43 1.63 -0.39 15.11
N ASN A 44 0.68 -0.42 14.18
CA ASN A 44 0.80 -1.15 12.92
C ASN A 44 0.72 -0.19 11.74
N ARG A 45 1.85 0.13 11.13
CA ARG A 45 1.92 0.93 9.91
C ARG A 45 1.96 0.03 8.69
N GLY A 46 1.33 0.48 7.62
CA GLY A 46 1.27 -0.22 6.34
C GLY A 46 1.46 0.76 5.19
N SER A 47 2.07 0.31 4.10
CA SER A 47 2.21 1.08 2.87
C SER A 47 2.18 0.18 1.65
N GLY A 48 1.58 0.66 0.57
CA GLY A 48 1.54 0.00 -0.74
C GLY A 48 2.28 0.82 -1.78
N TRP A 49 3.18 0.19 -2.51
CA TRP A 49 4.10 0.81 -3.45
C TRP A 49 3.97 0.15 -4.82
N LEU A 50 3.83 0.98 -5.86
CA LEU A 50 3.92 0.58 -7.25
C LEU A 50 5.29 1.05 -7.75
N GLU A 51 6.24 0.12 -7.88
CA GLU A 51 7.66 0.45 -7.99
C GLU A 51 8.09 1.44 -6.88
N ASP A 52 8.71 2.56 -7.23
CA ASP A 52 9.14 3.61 -6.30
C ASP A 52 8.01 4.56 -5.87
N LEU A 53 6.77 4.35 -6.34
CA LEU A 53 5.65 5.23 -6.07
C LEU A 53 4.73 4.67 -4.98
N GLN A 54 4.72 5.30 -3.80
CA GLN A 54 3.73 4.99 -2.78
C GLN A 54 2.32 5.39 -3.23
N ILE A 55 1.40 4.42 -3.23
CA ILE A 55 0.00 4.60 -3.64
C ILE A 55 -1.01 4.30 -2.53
N HIS A 56 -0.61 3.59 -1.47
CA HIS A 56 -1.45 3.32 -0.30
C HIS A 56 -0.70 3.58 1.01
N ARG A 57 -1.45 3.92 2.05
CA ARG A 57 -1.00 4.00 3.44
C ARG A 57 -2.06 3.38 4.34
N TRP A 58 -1.65 2.71 5.40
CA TRP A 58 -2.54 2.29 6.47
C TRP A 58 -2.49 3.30 7.61
N ASP A 59 -3.67 3.74 8.06
CA ASP A 59 -3.82 4.55 9.26
C ASP A 59 -4.20 3.64 10.43
N SER A 60 -3.28 3.49 11.37
CA SER A 60 -3.44 2.64 12.55
C SER A 60 -4.48 3.18 13.54
N GLU A 61 -4.69 4.50 13.58
CA GLU A 61 -5.60 5.13 14.53
C GLU A 61 -7.05 4.90 14.12
N THR A 62 -7.34 5.05 12.82
CA THR A 62 -8.68 4.81 12.27
C THR A 62 -8.89 3.37 11.81
N GLY A 63 -7.81 2.59 11.68
CA GLY A 63 -7.83 1.25 11.12
C GLY A 63 -8.31 1.25 9.68
N THR A 64 -7.89 2.22 8.86
CA THR A 64 -8.36 2.34 7.46
C THR A 64 -7.21 2.40 6.46
N ALA A 65 -7.50 2.00 5.23
CA ALA A 65 -6.61 2.23 4.10
C ALA A 65 -6.82 3.64 3.52
N ILE A 66 -5.73 4.37 3.35
CA ILE A 66 -5.67 5.68 2.72
C ILE A 66 -5.11 5.53 1.31
N PHE A 67 -5.91 5.93 0.33
CA PHE A 67 -5.55 5.95 -1.09
C PHE A 67 -4.86 7.29 -1.41
N LEU A 68 -3.57 7.24 -1.76
CA LEU A 68 -2.74 8.45 -1.90
C LEU A 68 -2.84 9.12 -3.27
N LYS A 69 -3.32 8.40 -4.29
CA LYS A 69 -3.55 8.90 -5.65
C LYS A 69 -5.01 8.67 -6.04
N PRO A 70 -5.59 9.51 -6.92
CA PRO A 70 -6.97 9.35 -7.37
C PRO A 70 -7.27 7.99 -8.01
N TRP A 71 -6.26 7.34 -8.57
CA TRP A 71 -6.34 6.04 -9.23
C TRP A 71 -5.85 4.87 -8.37
N SER A 72 -5.43 5.12 -7.11
CA SER A 72 -4.92 4.06 -6.23
C SER A 72 -5.95 2.98 -5.91
N LYS A 73 -7.25 3.27 -6.03
CA LYS A 73 -8.32 2.27 -5.86
C LYS A 73 -8.31 1.24 -7.00
N GLY A 74 -7.73 1.59 -8.15
CA GLY A 74 -7.79 0.78 -9.35
C GLY A 74 -9.23 0.54 -9.79
N ASN A 75 -9.53 -0.69 -10.13
CA ASN A 75 -10.87 -1.11 -10.57
C ASN A 75 -11.69 -1.80 -9.46
N LEU A 76 -11.24 -1.69 -8.19
CA LEU A 76 -11.97 -2.27 -7.07
C LEU A 76 -13.26 -1.49 -6.81
N SER A 77 -14.35 -2.19 -6.56
CA SER A 77 -15.61 -1.64 -6.07
C SER A 77 -15.48 -1.16 -4.61
N ASP A 78 -16.42 -0.35 -4.14
CA ASP A 78 -16.40 0.09 -2.73
C ASP A 78 -16.60 -1.08 -1.75
N GLU A 79 -17.35 -2.11 -2.16
CA GLU A 79 -17.53 -3.34 -1.39
C GLU A 79 -16.21 -4.10 -1.24
N GLU A 80 -15.50 -4.33 -2.35
CA GLU A 80 -14.19 -5.01 -2.33
C GLU A 80 -13.15 -4.25 -1.49
N ILE A 81 -13.19 -2.90 -1.51
CA ILE A 81 -12.34 -2.10 -0.62
C ILE A 81 -12.72 -2.32 0.84
N THR A 82 -14.00 -2.36 1.15
CA THR A 82 -14.49 -2.56 2.52
C THR A 82 -14.09 -3.95 3.04
N GLU A 83 -14.28 -5.00 2.24
CA GLU A 83 -13.82 -6.35 2.57
C GLU A 83 -12.30 -6.42 2.79
N LEU A 84 -11.51 -5.76 1.94
CA LEU A 84 -10.06 -5.71 2.07
C LEU A 84 -9.62 -5.00 3.37
N VAL A 85 -10.27 -3.89 3.73
CA VAL A 85 -9.99 -3.17 4.98
C VAL A 85 -10.32 -4.05 6.19
N GLU A 86 -11.45 -4.75 6.18
CA GLU A 86 -11.81 -5.69 7.26
C GLU A 86 -10.82 -6.86 7.35
N LEU A 87 -10.37 -7.41 6.22
CA LEU A 87 -9.33 -8.44 6.20
C LEU A 87 -8.05 -7.96 6.88
N PHE A 88 -7.57 -6.76 6.56
CA PHE A 88 -6.38 -6.20 7.19
C PHE A 88 -6.57 -5.92 8.69
N ARG A 89 -7.76 -5.45 9.11
CA ARG A 89 -8.08 -5.26 10.54
C ARG A 89 -7.98 -6.57 11.31
N VAL A 90 -8.62 -7.64 10.80
CA VAL A 90 -8.57 -8.97 11.40
C VAL A 90 -7.14 -9.50 11.44
N TYR A 91 -6.40 -9.37 10.33
CA TYR A 91 -5.01 -9.79 10.25
C TYR A 91 -4.12 -9.06 11.28
N PHE A 92 -4.18 -7.73 11.36
CA PHE A 92 -3.37 -6.98 12.33
C PHE A 92 -3.73 -7.35 13.77
N PHE A 93 -5.02 -7.48 14.08
CA PHE A 93 -5.45 -7.90 15.42
C PHE A 93 -4.91 -9.30 15.77
N GLY A 94 -5.05 -10.26 14.85
CA GLY A 94 -4.54 -11.62 15.02
C GLY A 94 -3.03 -11.65 15.21
N LEU A 95 -2.28 -10.97 14.35
CA LEU A 95 -0.81 -10.90 14.44
C LEU A 95 -0.33 -10.33 15.78
N VAL A 96 -0.94 -9.24 16.24
CA VAL A 96 -0.57 -8.62 17.54
C VAL A 96 -0.84 -9.58 18.69
N ARG A 97 -1.96 -10.30 18.67
CA ARG A 97 -2.31 -11.29 19.70
C ARG A 97 -1.29 -12.43 19.71
N GLU A 98 -1.05 -13.05 18.57
CA GLU A 98 -0.08 -14.15 18.45
C GLU A 98 1.30 -13.73 18.93
N LEU A 99 1.81 -12.56 18.51
CA LEU A 99 3.12 -12.09 18.94
C LEU A 99 3.20 -11.83 20.46
N ARG A 100 2.14 -11.32 21.10
CA ARG A 100 2.13 -11.15 22.56
C ARG A 100 2.10 -12.48 23.30
N ASP A 101 1.30 -13.43 22.83
CA ASP A 101 1.21 -14.75 23.44
C ASP A 101 2.59 -15.44 23.37
N HIS A 102 3.30 -15.34 22.24
CA HIS A 102 4.67 -15.85 22.09
C HIS A 102 5.67 -15.14 23.02
N VAL A 103 5.66 -13.80 23.10
CA VAL A 103 6.56 -13.05 24.01
C VAL A 103 6.33 -13.47 25.47
N THR A 104 5.07 -13.69 25.87
CA THR A 104 4.73 -14.15 27.22
C THR A 104 5.28 -15.56 27.47
N GLU A 105 5.22 -16.46 26.50
CA GLU A 105 5.83 -17.80 26.62
C GLU A 105 7.35 -17.74 26.82
N PHE A 106 8.05 -16.86 26.09
CA PHE A 106 9.50 -16.71 26.21
C PHE A 106 9.95 -15.97 27.47
N GLN A 107 9.12 -15.08 28.03
CA GLN A 107 9.43 -14.40 29.30
C GLN A 107 9.19 -15.27 30.54
N MET A 108 8.47 -16.38 30.39
CA MET A 108 8.16 -17.32 31.47
C MET A 108 9.15 -18.50 31.55
N LYS A 109 10.25 -18.46 30.80
CA LYS A 109 11.40 -19.38 30.88
C LYS A 109 12.64 -18.65 31.38
#